data_AF-A0A5S9P4I3-F1
#
_entry.id   AF-A0A5S9P4I3-F1
#
_cell.length_a   1.000
_cell.length_b   1.000
_cell.length_c   1.000
_cell.angle_alpha   90.00
_cell.angle_beta   90.00
_cell.angle_gamma   90.00
#
_symmetry.space_group_name_H-M   'P 1'
#
loop_
_entity.id
_entity.type
_entity.pdbx_description
1 polymer ?
#
loop_
_entity_poly.entity_id
_entity_poly.type
_entity_poly.pdbx_seq_one_letter_code
_entity_poly.pdbx_strand_id
1 'polypeptide(L)' 'MLREHDFFGVAPPRSNATLQETPVMAKATTIKIKLVSSADTGFYYVTKKNSRTMTDKLVVKKYDPVAKKHVEFREGKIK' A
#
# COMPACT_ATOMS: atom_id res chain seq x y z
N MET A 1 56.36 25.48 41.94
CA MET A 1 55.35 26.09 42.82
C MET A 1 54.78 27.31 42.10
N LEU A 2 53.59 27.18 41.49
CA LEU A 2 52.67 28.26 41.11
C LEU A 2 51.31 27.59 40.85
N ARG A 3 50.27 28.18 41.45
CA ARG A 3 48.97 27.57 41.78
C ARG A 3 48.00 27.47 40.61
N GLU A 4 47.06 26.55 40.83
CA GLU A 4 45.71 26.41 40.29
C GLU A 4 44.91 27.72 40.27
N HIS A 5 44.03 27.89 39.28
CA HIS A 5 42.69 28.50 39.41
C HIS A 5 41.81 28.12 38.19
N ASP A 6 40.78 27.33 38.49
CA ASP A 6 39.39 27.35 37.99
C ASP A 6 39.07 27.08 36.50
N PHE A 7 38.34 26.01 36.16
CA PHE A 7 36.90 25.69 36.32
C PHE A 7 36.04 26.13 35.11
N PHE A 8 35.05 25.28 34.77
CA PHE A 8 34.01 25.39 33.73
C PHE A 8 34.49 25.16 32.28
N GLY A 9 34.10 24.10 31.58
CA GLY A 9 32.74 23.56 31.50
C GLY A 9 32.12 23.94 30.16
N VAL A 10 32.73 23.52 29.03
CA VAL A 10 32.07 23.62 27.72
C VAL A 10 31.09 22.45 27.62
N ALA A 11 29.81 22.76 27.79
CA ALA A 11 28.72 21.82 27.58
C ALA A 11 28.72 21.30 26.13
N PRO A 12 28.45 20.01 25.89
CA PRO A 12 28.17 19.54 24.54
C PRO A 12 26.87 20.22 24.04
N PRO A 13 26.81 20.74 22.81
CA PRO A 13 25.54 21.17 22.26
C PRO A 13 24.59 19.98 22.22
N ARG A 14 23.50 20.08 22.99
CA ARG A 14 22.38 19.14 22.97
C ARG A 14 21.87 19.00 21.55
N SER A 15 21.67 17.74 21.16
CA SER A 15 20.73 17.21 20.17
C SER A 15 19.85 18.24 19.46
N ASN A 16 19.82 18.18 18.12
CA ASN A 16 18.56 18.36 17.41
C ASN A 16 18.51 17.46 16.17
N ALA A 17 17.60 16.49 16.28
CA ALA A 17 16.82 15.88 15.21
C ALA A 17 17.58 15.36 13.98
N THR A 18 17.80 14.05 13.98
CA THR A 18 17.69 13.23 12.78
C THR A 18 16.32 13.52 12.13
N LEU A 19 16.28 14.46 11.19
CA LEU A 19 15.21 14.56 10.21
C LEU A 19 15.40 13.38 9.26
N GLN A 20 14.91 12.19 9.67
CA GLN A 20 14.48 11.22 8.69
C GLN A 20 13.27 11.85 8.02
N GLU A 21 13.49 12.47 6.86
CA GLU A 21 12.43 12.77 5.91
C GLU A 21 11.77 11.43 5.56
N THR A 22 10.74 11.05 6.30
CA THR A 22 9.85 9.99 5.83
C THR A 22 9.23 10.57 4.56
N PRO A 23 9.42 9.96 3.37
CA PRO A 23 8.67 10.41 2.21
C PRO A 23 7.21 10.35 2.61
N VAL A 24 6.51 11.48 2.48
CA VAL A 24 5.07 11.60 2.66
C VAL A 24 4.40 10.68 1.65
N MET A 25 4.35 9.39 1.97
CA MET A 25 3.78 8.40 1.08
C MET A 25 2.29 8.67 1.02
N ALA A 26 1.86 9.09 -0.17
CA ALA A 26 0.46 9.19 -0.51
C ALA A 26 -0.25 7.91 -0.04
N LYS A 27 -1.25 8.06 0.84
CA LYS A 27 -2.07 6.95 1.35
C LYS A 27 -2.40 6.02 0.19
N ALA A 28 -1.93 4.78 0.26
CA ALA A 28 -2.13 3.78 -0.78
C ALA A 28 -3.64 3.58 -0.99
N THR A 29 -4.18 4.23 -2.02
CA THR A 29 -5.62 4.21 -2.35
C THR A 29 -5.91 3.03 -3.27
N THR A 30 -5.29 1.89 -3.00
CA THR A 30 -5.42 0.69 -3.81
C THR A 30 -6.15 -0.36 -3.01
N ILE A 31 -7.36 -0.68 -3.43
CA ILE A 31 -8.19 -1.73 -2.84
C ILE A 31 -7.92 -3.06 -3.56
N LYS A 32 -7.94 -4.16 -2.82
CA LYS A 32 -7.99 -5.49 -3.44
C LYS A 32 -9.44 -5.78 -3.80
N ILE A 33 -9.68 -6.20 -5.03
CA ILE A 33 -10.97 -6.68 -5.51
C ILE A 33 -10.84 -8.12 -6.00
N LYS A 34 -11.93 -8.87 -5.96
CA LYS A 34 -12.03 -10.18 -6.60
C LYS A 34 -12.79 -10.03 -7.91
N LEU A 35 -12.35 -10.72 -8.94
CA LEU A 35 -13.06 -10.86 -10.21
C LEU A 35 -13.64 -12.27 -10.20
N VAL A 36 -14.96 -12.39 -10.05
CA VAL A 36 -15.68 -13.66 -9.94
C VAL A 36 -16.15 -14.07 -11.33
N SER A 37 -15.85 -15.30 -11.74
CA SER A 37 -16.33 -15.87 -13.00
C SER A 37 -17.85 -15.94 -13.01
N SER A 38 -18.49 -15.44 -14.07
CA SER A 38 -19.95 -15.54 -14.24
C SER A 38 -20.39 -16.94 -14.71
N ALA A 39 -19.46 -17.89 -14.86
CA ALA A 39 -19.73 -19.26 -15.26
C ALA A 39 -19.97 -20.21 -14.06
N ASP A 40 -20.13 -19.67 -12.84
CA ASP A 40 -20.38 -20.42 -11.59
C ASP A 40 -19.34 -21.52 -11.28
N THR A 41 -18.16 -21.43 -11.88
CA THR A 41 -17.05 -22.39 -11.70
C THR A 41 -16.36 -22.28 -10.34
N GLY A 42 -16.74 -21.28 -9.52
CA GLY A 42 -16.06 -20.93 -8.27
C GLY A 42 -14.68 -20.31 -8.46
N PHE A 43 -14.19 -20.13 -9.69
CA PHE A 43 -12.90 -19.53 -9.97
C PHE A 43 -12.95 -18.00 -9.86
N TYR A 44 -11.94 -17.41 -9.20
CA TYR A 44 -11.82 -15.97 -9.08
C TYR A 44 -10.36 -15.51 -9.24
N TYR A 45 -10.18 -14.33 -9.83
CA TYR A 45 -8.90 -13.63 -9.82
C TYR A 45 -8.88 -12.57 -8.72
N VAL A 46 -7.75 -12.39 -8.06
CA VAL A 46 -7.52 -11.25 -7.16
C VAL A 46 -6.74 -10.19 -7.90
N THR A 47 -7.25 -8.97 -7.94
CA THR A 47 -6.53 -7.83 -8.53
C THR A 47 -6.59 -6.62 -7.60
N LYS A 48 -5.67 -5.69 -7.85
CA LYS A 48 -5.56 -4.42 -7.11
C LYS A 48 -6.18 -3.33 -7.98
N LYS A 49 -7.20 -2.65 -7.49
CA LYS A 49 -7.90 -1.55 -8.17
C LYS A 49 -7.71 -0.26 -7.39
N ASN A 50 -7.53 0.87 -8.08
CA ASN A 50 -7.56 2.17 -7.44
C ASN A 50 -9.02 2.63 -7.30
N SER A 51 -9.56 2.61 -6.08
CA SER A 51 -10.96 2.98 -5.81
C SER A 51 -11.25 4.48 -6.00
N ARG A 52 -10.21 5.32 -6.14
CA ARG A 52 -10.37 6.77 -6.35
C ARG A 52 -10.62 7.13 -7.81
N THR A 53 -10.01 6.40 -8.75
CA THR A 53 -10.17 6.65 -10.19
C THR A 53 -11.21 5.74 -10.81
N MET A 54 -11.41 4.54 -10.26
CA MET A 54 -12.32 3.54 -10.81
C MET A 54 -13.38 3.18 -9.77
N THR A 55 -14.49 3.92 -9.80
CA THR A 55 -15.62 3.73 -8.88
C THR A 55 -16.65 2.71 -9.40
N ASP A 56 -16.69 2.48 -10.71
CA ASP A 56 -17.71 1.63 -11.35
C ASP A 56 -17.38 0.12 -11.31
N LYS A 57 -18.40 -0.72 -11.52
CA LYS A 57 -18.28 -2.19 -11.49
C LYS A 57 -17.48 -2.67 -12.70
N LEU A 58 -16.29 -3.21 -12.46
CA LEU A 58 -15.49 -3.80 -13.54
C LEU A 58 -16.12 -5.11 -14.01
N VAL A 59 -16.41 -5.19 -15.32
CA VAL A 59 -16.75 -6.42 -16.03
C VAL A 59 -15.70 -6.64 -17.09
N VAL A 60 -14.96 -7.75 -16.99
CA VAL A 60 -13.88 -8.08 -17.92
C VAL A 60 -14.07 -9.48 -18.46
N LYS A 61 -13.86 -9.68 -19.77
CA LYS A 61 -13.81 -11.02 -20.34
C LYS A 61 -12.42 -11.59 -20.11
N LYS A 62 -12.33 -12.67 -19.34
CA LYS A 62 -11.07 -13.38 -19.05
C LYS A 62 -11.25 -14.86 -19.29
N TYR A 63 -10.13 -15.55 -19.44
CA TYR A 63 -10.12 -17.00 -19.56
C TYR A 63 -10.47 -17.63 -18.20
N ASP A 64 -11.38 -18.60 -18.21
CA ASP A 64 -11.67 -19.45 -17.07
C ASP A 64 -11.04 -20.83 -17.31
N PRO A 65 -10.06 -21.26 -16.49
CA PRO A 65 -9.38 -22.54 -16.69
C PRO A 65 -10.28 -23.76 -16.43
N VAL A 66 -11.37 -23.60 -15.69
CA VAL A 66 -12.33 -24.66 -15.39
C VAL A 66 -13.31 -24.80 -16.55
N ALA A 67 -13.84 -23.68 -17.06
CA ALA A 67 -14.76 -23.68 -18.20
C ALA A 67 -14.06 -23.78 -19.57
N LYS A 68 -12.73 -23.65 -19.61
CA LYS A 68 -11.86 -23.65 -20.81
C LYS A 68 -12.27 -22.64 -21.88
N LYS A 69 -12.94 -21.57 -21.50
CA LYS A 69 -13.46 -20.54 -22.41
C LYS A 69 -13.32 -19.15 -21.79
N HIS A 70 -13.39 -18.13 -22.65
CA HIS A 70 -13.46 -16.75 -22.17
C HIS A 70 -14.88 -16.46 -21.69
N VAL A 71 -14.99 -16.11 -20.42
CA VAL A 71 -16.27 -15.78 -19.77
C VAL A 71 -16.18 -14.39 -19.18
N GLU A 72 -17.33 -13.80 -18.89
CA GLU A 72 -17.39 -12.52 -18.20
C GLU A 72 -17.06 -12.72 -16.73
N PHE A 73 -16.11 -11.94 -16.23
CA PHE A 73 -15.76 -11.84 -14.82
C PHE A 73 -16.31 -10.54 -14.27
N ARG A 74 -17.04 -10.64 -13.16
CA ARG A 74 -17.65 -9.51 -12.47
C ARG A 74 -16.88 -9.14 -11.22
N GLU A 75 -16.72 -7.84 -10.98
CA GLU A 75 -16.14 -7.34 -9.74
C GLU A 75 -16.99 -7.74 -8.53
N GLY A 76 -16.36 -8.43 -7.60
CA GLY A 76 -16.86 -8.72 -6.26
C GLY A 76 -16.04 -7.99 -5.20
N LYS A 77 -16.72 -7.59 -4.12
CA LYS A 77 -16.07 -6.99 -2.95
C LYS A 77 -15.31 -8.08 -2.18
N ILE A 78 -14.06 -7.80 -1.82
CA ILE A 78 -13.35 -8.52 -0.78
C ILE A 78 -13.86 -7.95 0.56
N LYS A 79 -14.31 -8.84 1.46
CA LYS A 79 -14.72 -8.49 2.82
C LYS A 79 -13.57 -8.79 3.76
#